data_AF-A0A822AEQ1-F1
#
_entry.id   AF-A0A822AEQ1-F1
#
_cell.length_a   1.000
_cell.length_b   1.000
_cell.length_c   1.000
_cell.angle_alpha   90.00
_cell.angle_beta   90.00
_cell.angle_gamma   90.00
#
_symmetry.space_group_name_H-M   'P 1'
#
loop_
_entity.id
_entity.type
_entity.pdbx_description
1 polymer ?
#
loop_
_entity_poly.entity_id
_entity_poly.type
_entity_poly.pdbx_seq_one_letter_code
_entity_poly.pdbx_strand_id
1 'polypeptide(L)'
;MLRPELIVSPMAETLFSSIENITEPHRFTTSVVCLTHLARQLVRQTSSYSAGQVYVLPLLMSVLPGIDLNDPKKISTTLKFLNTVLSLITCVDCSSAVHIRNDLTE
;
A
#
# COMPACT_ATOMS: atom_id res chain seq x y z
N MET A 1 26.66 2.73 -7.42
CA MET A 1 25.61 1.86 -6.84
C MET A 1 24.28 2.58 -6.91
N LEU A 2 23.18 1.89 -7.25
CA LEU A 2 21.84 2.45 -7.20
C LEU A 2 21.39 2.62 -5.74
N ARG A 3 20.61 3.68 -5.44
CA ARG A 3 20.08 4.04 -4.11
C ARG A 3 18.55 4.14 -4.16
N PRO A 4 17.83 3.01 -4.31
CA PRO A 4 16.37 3.00 -4.45
C PRO A 4 15.67 3.62 -3.25
N GLU A 5 16.31 3.61 -2.09
CA GLU A 5 15.86 4.24 -0.83
C GLU A 5 15.46 5.70 -1.01
N LEU A 6 16.18 6.45 -1.85
CA LEU A 6 15.96 7.88 -2.06
C LEU A 6 14.73 8.18 -2.92
N ILE A 7 14.28 7.21 -3.70
CA ILE A 7 13.17 7.37 -4.66
C ILE A 7 11.88 6.75 -4.11
N VAL A 8 11.99 5.72 -3.27
CA VAL A 8 10.83 4.98 -2.75
C VAL A 8 9.91 5.87 -1.91
N SER A 9 10.43 6.66 -0.96
CA SER A 9 9.56 7.52 -0.11
C SER A 9 8.80 8.58 -0.93
N PRO A 10 9.49 9.43 -1.73
CA PRO A 10 8.79 10.48 -2.49
C PRO A 10 7.80 9.91 -3.51
N MET A 11 8.14 8.76 -4.12
CA MET A 11 7.27 8.09 -5.08
C MET A 11 6.04 7.50 -4.39
N ALA A 12 6.21 6.84 -3.23
CA ALA A 12 5.11 6.29 -2.46
C ALA A 12 4.13 7.39 -2.02
N GLU A 13 4.62 8.49 -1.44
CA GLU A 13 3.80 9.63 -1.00
C GLU A 13 2.98 10.24 -2.16
N THR A 14 3.62 10.43 -3.32
CA THR A 14 2.95 10.92 -4.54
C THR A 14 1.84 9.98 -5.00
N LEU A 15 2.11 8.67 -4.97
CA LEU A 15 1.14 7.65 -5.37
C LEU A 15 -0.03 7.56 -4.37
N PHE A 16 0.22 7.73 -3.07
CA PHE A 16 -0.82 7.74 -2.05
C PHE A 16 -1.77 8.92 -2.24
N SER A 17 -1.22 10.13 -2.41
CA SER A 17 -2.00 11.33 -2.72
C SER A 17 -2.82 11.17 -4.02
N SER A 18 -2.26 10.45 -5.00
CA SER A 18 -2.95 10.18 -6.27
C SER A 18 -4.11 9.20 -6.14
N ILE A 19 -4.07 8.27 -5.17
CA ILE A 19 -5.17 7.35 -4.89
C ILE A 19 -6.27 8.03 -4.08
N GLU A 20 -5.94 8.94 -3.17
CA GLU A 20 -6.93 9.69 -2.38
C GLU A 20 -7.67 10.74 -3.23
N ASN A 21 -6.96 11.43 -4.12
CA ASN A 21 -7.55 12.45 -5.00
C ASN A 21 -8.07 11.85 -6.31
N ILE A 22 -9.16 11.08 -6.23
CA ILE A 22 -9.82 10.41 -7.35
C ILE A 22 -10.61 11.41 -8.21
N THR A 23 -9.93 12.38 -8.82
CA THR A 23 -10.53 13.26 -9.85
C THR A 23 -10.42 12.66 -11.24
N GLU A 24 -9.56 11.64 -11.43
CA GLU A 24 -9.17 11.14 -12.75
C GLU A 24 -9.02 9.59 -12.80
N PRO A 25 -9.94 8.83 -13.43
CA PRO A 25 -9.99 7.36 -13.40
C PRO A 25 -8.72 6.67 -13.91
N HIS A 26 -8.09 7.21 -14.97
CA HIS A 26 -6.86 6.68 -15.54
C HIS A 26 -5.64 6.76 -14.61
N ARG A 27 -5.62 7.70 -13.67
CA ARG A 27 -4.51 7.85 -12.72
C ARG A 27 -4.58 6.78 -11.62
N PHE A 28 -5.78 6.34 -11.26
CA PHE A 28 -5.97 5.28 -10.26
C PHE A 28 -5.29 3.98 -10.69
N THR A 29 -5.61 3.46 -11.88
CA THR A 29 -5.09 2.17 -12.36
C THR A 29 -3.55 2.18 -12.45
N THR A 30 -2.96 3.24 -13.01
CA THR A 30 -1.50 3.37 -13.09
C THR A 30 -0.87 3.45 -11.71
N SER A 31 -1.48 4.20 -10.78
CA SER A 31 -0.96 4.33 -9.42
C SER A 31 -0.97 3.00 -8.68
N VAL A 32 -2.07 2.24 -8.78
CA VAL A 32 -2.19 0.91 -8.18
C VAL A 32 -1.18 -0.07 -8.78
N VAL A 33 -0.96 -0.03 -10.09
CA VAL A 33 0.11 -0.83 -10.74
C VAL A 33 1.48 -0.46 -10.18
N CYS A 34 1.81 0.83 -10.08
CA CYS A 34 3.08 1.27 -9.51
C CYS A 34 3.25 0.80 -8.06
N LEU A 35 2.22 0.97 -7.22
CA LEU A 35 2.24 0.51 -5.83
C LEU A 35 2.37 -1.01 -5.72
N THR A 36 1.82 -1.77 -6.66
CA THR A 36 2.00 -3.23 -6.71
C THR A 36 3.48 -3.60 -6.84
N HIS A 37 4.23 -2.89 -7.69
CA HIS A 37 5.67 -3.11 -7.83
C HIS A 37 6.47 -2.68 -6.60
N LEU A 38 5.96 -1.70 -5.85
CA LEU A 38 6.54 -1.24 -4.60
C LEU A 38 6.08 -2.03 -3.36
N ALA A 39 5.13 -2.96 -3.49
CA ALA A 39 4.45 -3.60 -2.36
C ALA A 39 5.41 -4.16 -1.29
N ARG A 40 6.53 -4.77 -1.70
CA ARG A 40 7.53 -5.28 -0.75
C ARG A 40 8.24 -4.17 0.04
N GLN A 41 8.49 -3.02 -0.57
CA GLN A 41 9.12 -1.88 0.09
C GLN A 41 8.13 -1.14 1.00
N LEU A 42 6.83 -1.18 0.67
CA LEU A 42 5.78 -0.64 1.52
C LEU A 42 5.61 -1.47 2.80
N VAL A 43 5.61 -2.80 2.66
CA VAL A 43 5.34 -3.71 3.78
C VAL A 43 6.56 -3.95 4.67
N ARG A 44 7.78 -3.85 4.14
CA ARG A 44 8.99 -4.05 4.95
C ARG A 44 9.45 -2.73 5.56
N GLN A 45 9.56 -2.69 6.87
CA GLN A 45 10.27 -1.61 7.54
C GLN A 45 11.74 -1.64 7.11
N THR A 46 12.21 -0.54 6.51
CA THR A 46 13.63 -0.34 6.17
C THR A 46 14.12 0.92 6.86
N SER A 47 15.44 1.03 7.10
CA SER A 47 16.04 2.24 7.67
C SER A 47 15.80 3.49 6.83
N SER A 48 15.51 3.30 5.55
CA SER A 48 15.25 4.33 4.54
C SER A 48 13.77 4.70 4.38
N TYR A 49 12.85 3.84 4.78
CA TYR A 49 11.41 4.05 4.64
C TYR A 49 10.70 3.30 5.76
N SER A 50 10.60 3.93 6.92
CA SER A 50 9.98 3.37 8.13
C SER A 50 8.46 3.56 8.15
N ALA A 51 7.95 4.61 7.51
CA ALA A 51 6.53 4.97 7.54
C ALA A 51 5.65 4.06 6.65
N GLY A 52 6.24 3.28 5.73
CA GLY A 52 5.49 2.49 4.74
C GLY A 52 4.43 1.57 5.33
N GLN A 53 4.73 0.91 6.45
CA GLN A 53 3.83 -0.03 7.10
C GLN A 53 2.54 0.63 7.61
N VAL A 54 2.63 1.87 8.07
CA VAL A 54 1.48 2.64 8.59
C VAL A 54 0.45 2.90 7.48
N TYR A 55 0.91 3.04 6.23
CA TYR A 55 0.04 3.29 5.08
C TYR A 55 -0.59 2.03 4.48
N VAL A 56 -0.14 0.82 4.84
CA VAL A 56 -0.63 -0.43 4.24
C VAL A 56 -2.13 -0.59 4.40
N LEU A 57 -2.66 -0.47 5.63
CA LEU A 57 -4.09 -0.64 5.88
C LEU A 57 -4.94 0.48 5.24
N PRO A 58 -4.61 1.78 5.39
CA PRO A 58 -5.30 2.85 4.65
C PRO A 58 -5.34 2.60 3.13
N LEU A 59 -4.23 2.18 2.53
CA LEU A 59 -4.17 1.89 1.10
C LEU A 59 -5.08 0.74 0.68
N LEU A 60 -5.09 -0.35 1.44
CA LEU A 60 -5.98 -1.47 1.17
C LEU A 60 -7.45 -1.03 1.15
N MET A 61 -7.83 -0.11 2.05
CA MET A 61 -9.18 0.46 2.09
C MET A 61 -9.44 1.41 0.92
N SER A 62 -8.49 2.29 0.61
CA SER A 62 -8.62 3.29 -0.46
C SER A 62 -8.72 2.69 -1.87
N VAL A 63 -8.21 1.47 -2.11
CA VAL A 63 -8.30 0.81 -3.42
C VAL A 63 -9.58 0.01 -3.62
N LEU A 64 -10.39 -0.22 -2.58
CA LEU A 64 -11.63 -1.02 -2.67
C LEU A 64 -12.64 -0.51 -3.72
N PRO A 65 -12.82 0.81 -3.92
CA PRO A 65 -13.66 1.34 -5.02
C PRO A 65 -13.16 0.96 -6.42
N GLY A 66 -11.95 0.40 -6.53
CA GLY A 66 -11.41 -0.19 -7.75
C GLY A 66 -11.99 -1.57 -8.09
N ILE A 67 -12.68 -2.23 -7.15
CA ILE A 67 -13.46 -3.43 -7.42
C ILE A 67 -14.76 -3.02 -8.10
N ASP A 68 -14.65 -2.79 -9.41
CA ASP A 68 -15.73 -2.30 -10.25
C ASP A 68 -16.07 -3.35 -11.31
N LEU A 69 -17.26 -3.94 -11.22
CA LEU A 69 -17.72 -4.95 -12.18
C LEU A 69 -17.90 -4.39 -13.59
N ASN A 70 -18.02 -3.06 -13.73
CA ASN A 70 -18.16 -2.40 -15.01
C ASN A 70 -16.82 -2.14 -15.70
N ASP A 71 -15.70 -2.25 -14.97
CA ASP A 71 -14.34 -2.05 -15.50
C ASP A 71 -13.46 -3.27 -15.20
N PRO A 72 -13.40 -4.27 -16.13
CA PRO A 72 -12.58 -5.48 -15.99
C PRO A 72 -11.09 -5.20 -15.77
N LYS A 73 -10.58 -4.08 -16.27
CA LYS A 73 -9.17 -3.70 -16.11
C LYS A 73 -8.92 -3.17 -14.71
N LYS A 74 -9.82 -2.33 -14.19
CA LYS A 74 -9.76 -1.78 -12.83
C LYS A 74 -9.86 -2.90 -11.79
N ILE A 75 -10.87 -3.77 -11.91
CA ILE A 75 -11.03 -4.90 -10.98
C ILE A 75 -9.84 -5.86 -11.00
N SER A 76 -9.31 -6.22 -12.18
CA SER A 76 -8.13 -7.09 -12.26
C SER A 76 -6.90 -6.47 -11.59
N THR A 77 -6.71 -5.16 -11.78
CA THR A 77 -5.57 -4.42 -11.23
C THR A 77 -5.68 -4.31 -9.71
N THR A 78 -6.86 -3.94 -9.20
CA THR A 78 -7.12 -3.84 -7.76
C THR A 78 -6.96 -5.19 -7.07
N LEU A 79 -7.53 -6.27 -7.62
CA LEU A 79 -7.39 -7.61 -7.03
C LEU A 79 -5.94 -8.10 -7.03
N LYS A 80 -5.15 -7.82 -8.08
CA LYS A 80 -3.71 -8.13 -8.11
C LYS A 80 -2.95 -7.40 -7.02
N PHE A 81 -3.21 -6.11 -6.83
CA PHE A 81 -2.59 -5.33 -5.77
C PHE A 81 -2.94 -5.88 -4.39
N LEU A 82 -4.24 -6.09 -4.11
CA LEU A 82 -4.72 -6.67 -2.85
C LEU A 82 -4.04 -8.02 -2.58
N ASN A 83 -4.07 -8.94 -3.56
CA ASN A 83 -3.43 -10.25 -3.41
C ASN A 83 -1.92 -10.14 -3.12
N THR A 84 -1.23 -9.21 -3.78
CA THR A 84 0.21 -9.00 -3.59
C THR A 84 0.51 -8.52 -2.16
N VAL A 85 -0.20 -7.52 -1.67
CA VAL A 85 0.02 -6.97 -0.32
C VAL A 85 -0.40 -7.98 0.74
N LEU A 86 -1.57 -8.63 0.59
CA LEU A 86 -2.07 -9.63 1.53
C LEU A 86 -1.16 -10.87 1.61
N SER A 87 -0.46 -11.22 0.53
CA SER A 87 0.54 -12.31 0.55
C SER A 87 1.84 -11.93 1.28
N LEU A 88 2.06 -10.64 1.57
CA LEU A 88 3.26 -10.12 2.24
C LEU A 88 3.02 -9.79 3.72
N ILE A 89 1.77 -9.78 4.18
CA ILE A 89 1.40 -9.46 5.56
C ILE A 89 0.64 -10.62 6.22
N THR A 90 0.57 -10.61 7.55
CA THR A 90 -0.31 -11.51 8.30
C THR A 90 -1.53 -10.72 8.77
N CYS A 91 -2.73 -11.15 8.38
CA CYS A 91 -3.98 -10.50 8.77
C CYS A 91 -4.48 -11.09 10.11
N VAL A 92 -4.06 -10.48 11.21
CA VAL A 92 -4.49 -10.83 12.58
C VAL A 92 -4.87 -9.55 13.30
N ASP A 93 -5.96 -9.59 14.08
CA ASP A 93 -6.30 -8.50 14.97
C ASP A 93 -5.33 -8.47 16.17
N CYS A 94 -4.44 -7.49 16.16
CA CYS A 94 -3.46 -7.24 17.21
C CYS A 94 -3.82 -6.02 18.08
N SER A 95 -5.05 -5.49 18.00
CA SER A 95 -5.47 -4.28 18.73
C SER A 95 -5.29 -4.38 20.25
N SER A 96 -5.47 -5.59 20.81
CA SER A 96 -5.28 -5.85 22.24
C SER A 96 -3.82 -5.95 22.70
N ALA A 97 -2.85 -5.97 21.77
CA ALA A 97 -1.45 -6.21 22.10
C ALA A 97 -0.85 -5.13 23.01
N VAL A 98 -1.32 -3.89 22.91
CA VAL A 98 -0.88 -2.76 23.74
C VAL A 98 -1.11 -2.98 25.24
N HIS A 99 -2.06 -3.83 25.61
CA HIS A 99 -2.37 -4.17 27.00
C HIS A 99 -1.56 -5.36 27.53
N ILE A 100 -0.91 -6.12 26.64
CA ILE A 100 -0.28 -7.41 26.95
C ILE A 100 1.25 -7.34 26.80
N ARG A 101 1.76 -6.49 25.90
CA ARG A 101 3.17 -6.41 25.52
C ARG A 101 3.79 -5.08 25.94
N ASN A 102 5.04 -5.14 26.40
CA ASN A 102 5.84 -3.97 26.81
C ASN A 102 7.01 -3.68 25.85
N ASP A 103 7.12 -4.43 24.75
CA ASP A 103 8.23 -4.38 23.78
C ASP A 103 7.79 -3.84 22.40
N LEU A 104 6.69 -3.09 22.37
CA LEU A 104 6.18 -2.46 21.15
C LEU A 104 7.00 -1.21 20.80
N THR A 105 7.22 -1.00 19.51
CA THR A 105 7.78 0.25 18.98
C THR A 105 6.68 1.29 18.83
N GLU A 106 7.05 2.58 18.88
CA GLU A 106 6.16 3.68 18.47
C GLU A 106 5.69 3.57 17.01
#